data_AF-A0A8I2BCX2-F1
#
_entry.id   AF-A0A8I2BCX2-F1
#
_cell.length_a   1.000
_cell.length_b   1.000
_cell.length_c   1.000
_cell.angle_alpha   90.00
_cell.angle_beta   90.00
_cell.angle_gamma   90.00
#
_symmetry.space_group_name_H-M   'P 1'
#
loop_
_entity.id
_entity.type
_entity.pdbx_description
1 polymer ?
#
loop_
_entity_poly.entity_id
_entity_poly.type
_entity_poly.pdbx_seq_one_letter_code
_entity_poly.pdbx_strand_id
1 'polypeptide(L)'
;MNNHNLRPFTVVNASENGAKGGKASGESKRQKKLLREYVTELLTLPAEELRGQKGTDGTNSAAVAVSLLTAAKSGDTKAMRLLFELVGELDRNKVAIEINQQEVKEAYEKGQKEAIDNVVKMLDDDTLRKIAGLTQAE
;
A
#
# COMPACT_ATOMS: atom_id res chain seq x y z
N MET A 1 9.23 19.71 1.82
CA MET A 1 9.96 18.60 2.48
C MET A 1 9.79 18.75 3.99
N ASN A 2 9.33 17.71 4.69
CA ASN A 2 9.16 17.75 6.15
C ASN A 2 10.50 17.41 6.82
N ASN A 3 11.29 18.44 7.12
CA ASN A 3 12.65 18.30 7.67
C ASN A 3 12.70 18.02 9.18
N HIS A 4 11.54 17.88 9.85
CA HIS A 4 11.49 17.74 11.31
C HIS A 4 11.71 16.32 11.84
N ASN A 5 11.70 15.30 10.97
CA ASN A 5 11.84 13.88 11.39
C ASN A 5 13.29 13.34 11.36
N LEU A 6 14.25 14.08 10.77
CA LEU A 6 15.64 13.64 10.68
C LEU A 6 16.48 14.40 11.70
N ARG A 7 16.99 13.71 12.72
CA ARG A 7 17.99 14.27 13.62
C ARG A 7 19.35 14.29 12.92
N PRO A 8 20.03 15.45 12.80
CA PRO A 8 21.33 15.52 12.15
C PRO A 8 22.38 14.72 12.93
N PHE A 9 23.22 13.98 12.22
CA PHE A 9 24.35 13.27 12.81
C PHE A 9 25.39 14.28 13.33
N THR A 10 25.70 14.23 14.61
CA THR A 10 26.88 14.91 15.17
C THR A 10 28.10 14.00 15.03
N VAL A 11 29.28 14.58 14.82
CA VAL A 11 30.55 13.86 14.59
C VAL A 11 30.84 12.82 15.69
N VAL A 12 30.41 13.11 16.92
CA VAL A 12 30.57 12.26 18.10
C VAL A 12 29.71 10.98 18.04
N ASN A 13 28.47 11.08 17.54
CA ASN A 13 27.50 9.97 17.57
C ASN A 13 27.34 9.27 16.21
N ALA A 14 27.96 9.80 15.14
CA ALA A 14 27.83 9.27 13.79
C ALA A 14 28.36 7.83 13.66
N SER A 15 29.51 7.53 14.28
CA SER A 15 30.10 6.19 14.26
C SER A 15 29.22 5.16 14.96
N GLU A 16 28.76 5.48 16.18
CA GLU A 16 27.90 4.58 16.96
C GLU A 16 26.55 4.34 16.29
N ASN A 17 25.92 5.38 15.75
CA ASN A 17 24.64 5.26 15.07
C ASN A 17 24.78 4.51 13.74
N GLY A 18 25.88 4.69 13.01
CA GLY A 18 26.20 3.89 11.82
C GLY A 18 26.38 2.41 12.15
N ALA A 19 27.10 2.09 13.23
CA ALA A 19 27.25 0.72 13.71
C ALA A 19 25.91 0.09 14.14
N LYS A 20 25.08 0.83 14.89
CA LYS A 20 23.73 0.39 15.29
C LYS A 20 22.84 0.15 14.06
N GLY A 21 22.86 1.06 13.10
CA GLY A 21 22.10 0.93 11.85
C GLY A 21 22.57 -0.27 11.00
N GLY A 22 23.88 -0.45 10.88
CA GLY A 22 24.47 -1.60 10.18
C GLY A 22 24.11 -2.94 10.83
N LYS A 23 24.18 -3.02 12.16
CA LYS A 23 23.77 -4.20 12.93
C LYS A 23 22.28 -4.50 12.75
N ALA A 24 21.42 -3.50 12.94
CA ALA A 24 19.98 -3.64 12.78
C ALA A 24 19.60 -4.05 11.34
N SER A 25 20.19 -3.42 10.33
CA SER A 25 19.98 -3.79 8.93
C SER A 25 20.43 -5.22 8.64
N GLY A 26 21.60 -5.62 9.15
CA GLY A 26 22.12 -6.97 9.01
C GLY A 26 21.20 -8.01 9.67
N GLU A 27 20.68 -7.72 10.85
CA GLU A 27 19.72 -8.56 11.55
C GLU A 27 18.40 -8.69 10.79
N SER A 28 17.81 -7.58 10.34
CA SER A 28 16.61 -7.59 9.50
C SER A 28 16.81 -8.37 8.19
N LYS A 29 17.98 -8.23 7.55
CA LYS A 29 18.31 -9.00 6.34
C LYS A 29 18.38 -10.50 6.62
N ARG A 30 18.99 -10.91 7.74
CA ARG A 30 19.07 -12.31 8.16
C ARG A 30 17.68 -12.87 8.50
N GLN A 31 16.86 -12.13 9.23
CA GLN A 31 15.47 -12.51 9.53
C GLN A 31 14.65 -12.69 8.24
N LYS A 32 14.74 -11.74 7.29
CA LYS A 32 14.06 -11.84 5.99
C LYS A 32 14.57 -13.00 5.14
N LYS A 33 15.85 -13.37 5.25
CA LYS A 33 16.40 -14.55 4.58
C LYS A 33 15.80 -15.83 5.17
N LEU A 34 15.84 -15.97 6.49
CA LEU A 34 15.27 -17.12 7.19
C LEU A 34 13.77 -17.29 6.90
N LEU A 35 13.01 -16.19 6.92
CA LEU A 35 11.59 -16.23 6.57
C LEU A 35 11.36 -16.70 5.13
N ARG A 36 12.16 -16.21 4.17
CA ARG A 36 12.06 -16.68 2.78
C ARG A 36 12.35 -18.17 2.65
N GLU A 37 13.35 -18.67 3.38
CA GLU A 37 13.68 -20.10 3.40
C GLU A 37 12.50 -20.92 3.94
N TYR A 38 11.93 -20.55 5.09
CA TYR A 38 10.75 -21.23 5.64
C TYR A 38 9.53 -21.17 4.73
N VAL A 39 9.24 -20.01 4.14
CA VAL A 39 8.12 -19.89 3.20
C VAL A 39 8.35 -20.77 1.96
N THR A 40 9.57 -20.80 1.44
CA THR A 40 9.91 -21.66 0.29
C THR A 40 9.70 -23.14 0.63
N GLU A 41 10.18 -23.56 1.80
CA GLU A 41 9.97 -24.92 2.30
C GLU A 41 8.48 -25.25 2.40
N LEU A 42 7.69 -24.41 3.05
CA LEU A 42 6.24 -24.58 3.19
C LEU A 42 5.52 -24.70 1.84
N LEU A 43 5.92 -23.91 0.84
CA LEU A 43 5.32 -23.93 -0.49
C LEU A 43 5.64 -25.21 -1.26
N THR A 44 6.78 -25.84 -1.00
CA THR A 44 7.17 -27.12 -1.63
C THR A 44 6.51 -28.34 -0.98
N LEU A 45 5.98 -28.20 0.24
CA LEU A 45 5.28 -29.29 0.90
C LEU A 45 3.99 -29.67 0.14
N PRO A 46 3.56 -30.94 0.22
CA PRO A 46 2.30 -31.38 -0.36
C PRO A 46 1.10 -30.65 0.24
N ALA A 47 0.20 -30.20 -0.62
CA ALA A 47 -1.11 -29.68 -0.24
C ALA A 47 -2.12 -30.83 -0.16
N GLU A 48 -2.71 -31.04 1.01
CA GLU A 48 -3.72 -32.09 1.21
C GLU A 48 -4.96 -31.85 0.34
N GLU A 49 -5.36 -30.60 0.17
CA GLU A 49 -6.51 -30.17 -0.65
C GLU A 49 -6.34 -30.43 -2.15
N LEU A 50 -5.10 -30.61 -2.63
CA LEU A 50 -4.81 -30.94 -4.02
C LEU A 50 -4.52 -32.43 -4.24
N ARG A 51 -4.55 -33.26 -3.19
CA ARG A 51 -4.33 -34.71 -3.33
C ARG A 51 -5.30 -35.32 -4.33
N GLY A 52 -4.76 -35.95 -5.37
CA GLY A 52 -5.54 -36.67 -6.38
C GLY A 52 -6.07 -35.80 -7.53
N GLN A 53 -5.80 -34.50 -7.55
CA GLN A 53 -6.12 -33.64 -8.70
C GLN A 53 -5.10 -33.89 -9.82
N LYS A 54 -5.56 -34.34 -10.99
CA LYS A 54 -4.70 -34.58 -12.15
C LYS A 54 -4.21 -33.25 -12.74
N GLY A 55 -2.91 -33.13 -12.96
CA GLY A 55 -2.29 -31.98 -13.62
C GLY A 55 -1.76 -30.88 -12.69
N THR A 56 -1.85 -31.07 -11.37
CA THR A 56 -1.15 -30.24 -10.39
C THR A 56 0.04 -31.01 -9.82
N ASP A 57 1.09 -30.32 -9.41
CA ASP A 57 2.22 -30.92 -8.68
C ASP A 57 1.83 -31.29 -7.23
N GLY A 58 0.59 -31.02 -6.84
CA GLY A 58 0.05 -31.31 -5.51
C GLY A 58 0.72 -30.54 -4.39
N THR A 59 1.47 -29.47 -4.69
CA THR A 59 2.18 -28.67 -3.68
C THR A 59 1.33 -27.51 -3.18
N ASN A 60 1.71 -26.96 -2.01
CA ASN A 60 1.11 -25.73 -1.48
C ASN A 60 1.29 -24.55 -2.46
N SER A 61 2.36 -24.53 -3.25
CA SER A 61 2.54 -23.51 -4.29
C SER A 61 1.44 -23.54 -5.36
N ALA A 62 1.05 -24.74 -5.83
CA ALA A 62 -0.07 -24.89 -6.74
C ALA A 62 -1.40 -24.52 -6.08
N ALA A 63 -1.59 -24.84 -4.80
CA ALA A 63 -2.81 -24.52 -4.08
C ALA A 63 -3.03 -23.01 -3.94
N VAL A 64 -1.95 -22.27 -3.65
CA VAL A 64 -1.96 -20.81 -3.64
C VAL A 64 -2.27 -20.24 -5.03
N ALA A 65 -1.69 -20.81 -6.10
CA ALA A 65 -1.97 -20.37 -7.47
C ALA A 65 -3.45 -20.59 -7.86
N VAL A 66 -4.04 -21.73 -7.50
CA VAL A 66 -5.49 -21.99 -7.72
C VAL A 66 -6.36 -21.00 -6.93
N SER A 67 -6.00 -20.72 -5.69
CA SER A 67 -6.71 -19.73 -4.86
C SER A 67 -6.65 -18.33 -5.45
N LEU A 68 -5.47 -17.90 -5.91
CA LEU A 68 -5.30 -16.62 -6.60
C LEU A 68 -6.12 -16.54 -7.88
N LEU A 69 -6.14 -17.60 -8.70
CA LEU A 69 -6.95 -17.66 -9.90
C LEU A 69 -8.45 -17.54 -9.58
N THR A 70 -8.90 -18.19 -8.50
CA THR A 70 -10.29 -18.14 -8.06
C THR A 70 -10.66 -16.73 -7.60
N ALA A 71 -9.81 -16.07 -6.82
CA ALA A 71 -10.01 -14.69 -6.39
C ALA A 71 -9.96 -13.69 -7.57
N ALA A 72 -9.07 -13.90 -8.54
CA ALA A 72 -9.02 -13.07 -9.74
C ALA A 72 -10.30 -13.21 -10.58
N LYS A 73 -10.84 -14.44 -10.71
CA LYS A 73 -12.12 -14.71 -11.38
C LYS A 73 -13.31 -14.05 -10.67
N SER A 74 -13.26 -13.89 -9.35
CA SER A 74 -14.29 -13.14 -8.60
C SER A 74 -14.13 -11.62 -8.65
N GLY A 75 -13.10 -11.11 -9.35
CA GLY A 75 -12.86 -9.68 -9.53
C GLY A 75 -11.88 -9.06 -8.54
N ASP A 76 -11.13 -9.86 -7.75
CA ASP A 76 -10.05 -9.32 -6.91
C ASP A 76 -8.88 -8.86 -7.80
N THR A 77 -8.80 -7.54 -7.97
CA THR A 77 -7.77 -6.87 -8.76
C THR A 77 -6.35 -7.09 -8.22
N LYS A 78 -6.17 -7.31 -6.91
CA LYS A 78 -4.86 -7.60 -6.31
C LYS A 78 -4.41 -9.01 -6.63
N ALA A 79 -5.32 -9.98 -6.53
CA ALA A 79 -5.05 -11.35 -6.93
C ALA A 79 -4.72 -11.44 -8.42
N MET A 80 -5.48 -10.72 -9.26
CA MET A 80 -5.23 -10.62 -10.70
C MET A 80 -3.85 -10.01 -11.01
N ARG A 81 -3.48 -8.90 -10.35
CA ARG A 81 -2.14 -8.30 -10.48
C ARG A 81 -1.06 -9.30 -10.09
N LEU A 82 -1.18 -9.95 -8.94
CA LEU A 82 -0.19 -10.91 -8.46
C LEU A 82 -0.01 -12.09 -9.43
N LEU A 83 -1.08 -12.59 -10.04
CA LEU A 83 -0.99 -13.63 -11.08
C LEU A 83 -0.18 -13.16 -12.30
N PHE A 84 -0.44 -11.95 -12.80
CA PHE A 84 0.33 -11.39 -13.91
C PHE A 84 1.80 -11.12 -13.54
N GLU A 85 2.08 -10.75 -12.29
CA GLU A 85 3.46 -10.60 -11.78
C GLU A 85 4.20 -11.94 -11.78
N LEU A 86 3.52 -13.03 -11.41
CA LEU A 86 4.09 -14.38 -11.39
C LEU A 86 4.41 -14.92 -12.78
N VAL A 87 3.55 -14.65 -13.78
CA VAL A 87 3.78 -15.08 -15.17
C VAL A 87 4.86 -14.21 -15.86
N GLY A 88 5.19 -13.07 -15.28
CA GLY A 88 6.12 -12.11 -15.89
C GLY A 88 5.52 -11.32 -17.05
N GLU A 89 4.19 -11.37 -17.21
CA GLU A 89 3.44 -10.64 -18.24
C GLU A 89 3.14 -9.19 -17.83
N LEU A 90 3.45 -8.81 -16.59
CA LEU A 90 3.37 -7.44 -16.13
C LEU A 90 4.57 -6.63 -16.66
N ASP A 91 4.41 -6.07 -17.86
CA ASP A 91 5.18 -4.91 -18.31
C ASP A 91 5.02 -3.83 -17.22
N ARG A 92 6.08 -3.61 -16.42
CA ARG A 92 6.12 -2.61 -15.34
C ARG A 92 5.74 -1.19 -15.78
N ASN A 93 5.64 -0.96 -17.10
CA ASN A 93 5.32 0.30 -17.73
C ASN A 93 3.89 0.39 -18.33
N LYS A 94 3.08 -0.69 -18.33
CA LYS A 94 1.73 -0.68 -18.94
C LYS A 94 0.57 -0.78 -17.96
N VAL A 95 0.81 -1.12 -16.69
CA VAL A 95 -0.21 -1.03 -15.64
C VAL A 95 -0.10 0.31 -14.91
N ALA A 96 0.00 1.39 -15.69
CA ALA A 96 -0.43 2.73 -15.27
C ALA A 96 -1.97 2.85 -15.35
N ILE A 97 -2.67 1.81 -14.92
CA ILE A 97 -4.06 1.92 -14.43
C ILE A 97 -4.02 1.66 -12.92
N GLU A 98 -2.98 2.17 -12.26
CA GLU A 98 -3.15 2.65 -10.91
C GLU A 98 -3.96 3.94 -11.07
N ILE A 99 -5.28 3.82 -11.01
CA ILE A 99 -6.12 4.94 -10.59
C ILE A 99 -5.52 5.32 -9.24
N ASN A 100 -4.67 6.33 -9.26
CA ASN A 100 -3.91 6.77 -8.12
C ASN A 100 -4.95 7.16 -7.09
N GLN A 101 -5.12 6.34 -6.05
CA GLN A 101 -6.15 6.57 -5.04
C GLN A 101 -5.97 7.94 -4.37
N GLN A 102 -4.77 8.53 -4.48
CA GLN A 102 -4.50 9.91 -4.09
C GLN A 102 -5.13 10.90 -5.08
N GLU A 103 -4.96 10.73 -6.39
CA GLU A 103 -5.57 11.61 -7.40
C GLU A 103 -7.11 11.57 -7.35
N VAL A 104 -7.71 10.41 -7.07
CA VAL A 104 -9.18 10.31 -6.90
C VAL A 104 -9.65 11.00 -5.62
N LYS A 105 -8.91 10.86 -4.51
CA LYS A 105 -9.20 11.58 -3.27
C LYS A 105 -9.04 13.08 -3.44
N GLU A 106 -7.97 13.51 -4.09
CA GLU A 106 -7.69 14.92 -4.38
C GLU A 106 -8.75 15.53 -5.30
N ALA A 107 -9.18 14.81 -6.33
CA ALA A 107 -10.26 15.25 -7.22
C ALA A 107 -11.61 15.34 -6.48
N TYR A 108 -11.94 14.38 -5.61
CA TYR A 108 -13.15 14.40 -4.80
C TYR A 108 -13.15 15.54 -3.77
N GLU A 109 -12.03 15.73 -3.06
CA GLU A 109 -11.86 16.84 -2.11
C GLU A 109 -11.90 18.21 -2.80
N LYS A 110 -11.32 18.32 -4.01
CA LYS A 110 -11.38 19.54 -4.81
C LYS A 110 -12.81 19.85 -5.25
N GLY A 111 -13.55 18.84 -5.72
CA GLY A 111 -14.96 18.98 -6.07
C GLY A 111 -15.83 19.40 -4.89
N GLN A 112 -15.58 18.87 -3.68
CA GLN A 112 -16.27 19.31 -2.47
C GLN A 112 -15.94 20.76 -2.10
N LYS A 113 -14.67 21.18 -2.21
CA LYS A 113 -14.26 22.57 -1.95
C LYS A 113 -14.89 23.55 -2.93
N GLU A 114 -14.94 23.23 -4.22
CA GLU A 114 -15.60 24.06 -5.24
C GLU A 114 -17.13 24.15 -5.01
N ALA A 115 -17.77 23.05 -4.60
CA ALA A 115 -19.17 23.06 -4.22
C ALA A 115 -19.44 23.95 -2.99
N ILE A 116 -18.59 23.86 -1.96
CA ILE A 116 -18.66 24.70 -0.77
C ILE A 116 -18.43 26.17 -1.14
N ASP A 117 -17.42 26.48 -1.97
CA ASP A 117 -17.12 27.85 -2.39
C ASP A 117 -18.27 28.50 -3.18
N ASN A 118 -18.94 27.72 -4.03
CA ASN A 118 -20.13 28.18 -4.74
C ASN A 118 -21.31 28.43 -3.79
N VAL A 119 -21.52 27.58 -2.79
CA VAL A 119 -22.54 27.79 -1.76
C VAL A 119 -22.21 29.03 -0.92
N VAL A 120 -20.94 29.21 -0.52
CA VAL A 120 -20.48 30.39 0.25
C VAL A 120 -20.70 31.68 -0.53
N LYS A 121 -20.47 31.70 -1.84
CA LYS A 121 -20.75 32.86 -2.71
C LYS A 121 -22.23 33.19 -2.87
N MET A 122 -23.12 32.23 -2.61
CA MET A 122 -24.57 32.41 -2.65
C MET A 122 -25.17 32.82 -1.29
N LEU A 123 -24.36 32.84 -0.23
CA LEU A 123 -24.79 33.25 1.11
C LEU A 123 -24.49 34.73 1.35
N ASP A 124 -25.47 35.43 1.91
CA ASP A 124 -25.37 36.85 2.23
C ASP A 124 -24.32 37.10 3.34
N ASP A 125 -23.65 38.27 3.30
CA ASP A 125 -22.58 38.65 4.23
C ASP A 125 -22.98 38.55 5.72
N ASP A 126 -24.24 38.82 6.05
CA ASP A 126 -24.77 38.68 7.42
C ASP A 126 -24.87 37.22 7.87
N THR A 127 -25.23 36.32 6.96
CA THR A 127 -25.27 34.88 7.23
C THR A 127 -23.86 34.32 7.37
N LEU A 128 -22.91 34.80 6.56
CA LEU A 128 -21.50 34.44 6.64
C LEU A 128 -20.88 34.89 7.98
N ARG A 129 -21.19 36.09 8.45
CA ARG A 129 -20.73 36.60 9.76
C ARG A 129 -21.27 35.79 10.94
N LYS A 130 -22.53 35.34 10.88
CA LYS A 130 -23.12 34.45 11.90
C LYS A 130 -22.45 33.08 11.93
N ILE A 131 -22.17 32.48 10.77
CA ILE A 131 -21.48 31.18 10.68
C ILE A 131 -20.02 31.28 11.16
N ALA A 132 -19.35 32.39 10.86
CA ALA A 132 -17.98 32.65 11.32
C ALA A 132 -17.87 32.96 12.83
N GLY A 133 -18.98 32.92 13.58
CA GLY A 133 -19.00 33.20 15.02
C GLY A 133 -18.67 34.66 15.37
N LEU A 134 -18.70 35.56 14.39
CA LEU A 134 -18.46 37.00 14.55
C LEU A 134 -19.77 37.74 14.81
N THR A 135 -20.65 37.17 15.62
CA THR A 135 -21.74 37.95 16.24
C THR A 135 -21.09 38.92 17.20
N GLN A 136 -21.15 40.20 16.84
CA GLN A 136 -20.54 41.28 17.57
C GLN A 136 -20.98 41.33 19.03
N ALA A 137 -20.01 41.76 19.84
CA ALA A 137 -20.21 42.34 21.14
C ALA A 137 -21.41 43.29 21.17
N GLU A 138 -22.33 43.02 22.09
CA GLU A 138 -23.07 44.03 22.83
C GLU A 138 -22.97 43.67 24.32
#